data_AF-A0A822E7Q0-F1
#
_entry.id   AF-A0A822E7Q0-F1
#
_cell.length_a   1.000
_cell.length_b   1.000
_cell.length_c   1.000
_cell.angle_alpha   90.00
_cell.angle_beta   90.00
_cell.angle_gamma   90.00
#
_symmetry.space_group_name_H-M   'P 1'
#
loop_
_entity.id
_entity.type
_entity.pdbx_description
1 polymer ?
#
loop_
_entity_poly.entity_id
_entity_poly.type
_entity_poly.pdbx_seq_one_letter_code
_entity_poly.pdbx_strand_id
1 'polypeptide(L)'
;QVEQEKNLVQLDNGRKITYDYLIVAAGIEINFNRIKGAIDALDNDPQHVVSIYTRKYAANVYNALNNFRSGQAIFTFPATPIKCPGAPQKIMYLAEDLFRKNNVRDKTTVTYNTSLPVIFGVKKYAAALMEIVKERFVIINIIHLHIYRLVRFV
;
A
#
# COMPACT_ATOMS: atom_id res chain seq x y z
N GLN A 1 4.35 15.93 22.74
CA GLN A 1 5.12 17.06 22.18
C GLN A 1 6.56 16.97 22.69
N VAL A 2 7.55 17.24 21.83
CA VAL A 2 8.96 17.30 22.24
C VAL A 2 9.36 18.76 22.37
N GLU A 3 9.81 19.18 23.56
CA GLU A 3 10.36 20.50 23.88
C GLU A 3 11.89 20.39 24.00
N GLN A 4 12.57 20.48 22.85
CA GLN A 4 14.02 20.21 22.74
C GLN A 4 14.87 21.10 23.65
N GLU A 5 14.60 22.40 23.69
CA GLU A 5 15.33 23.39 24.50
C GLU A 5 15.26 23.13 26.02
N LYS A 6 14.25 22.36 26.47
CA LYS A 6 14.04 22.03 27.88
C LYS A 6 14.39 20.58 28.21
N ASN A 7 14.92 19.84 27.24
CA ASN A 7 15.11 18.39 27.32
C ASN A 7 13.87 17.66 27.87
N LEU A 8 12.69 17.99 27.32
CA LEU A 8 11.41 17.57 27.89
C LEU A 8 10.47 16.98 26.82
N VAL A 9 9.77 15.91 27.17
CA VAL A 9 8.65 15.38 26.39
C VAL A 9 7.37 15.51 27.21
N GLN A 10 6.35 16.11 26.61
CA GLN A 10 4.99 16.12 27.14
C GLN A 10 4.17 15.00 26.50
N LEU A 11 3.59 14.14 27.33
CA LEU A 11 2.66 13.08 26.94
C LEU A 11 1.24 13.63 26.76
N ASP A 12 0.37 12.85 26.12
CA ASP A 12 -1.04 13.18 25.89
C ASP A 12 -1.85 13.36 27.19
N ASN A 13 -1.51 12.60 28.22
CA ASN A 13 -2.08 12.73 29.57
C ASN A 13 -1.55 13.92 30.38
N GLY A 14 -0.76 14.80 29.74
CA GLY A 14 -0.18 16.01 30.34
C GLY A 14 1.10 15.78 31.17
N ARG A 15 1.50 14.53 31.42
CA ARG A 15 2.75 14.22 32.12
C ARG A 15 3.95 14.75 31.33
N LYS A 16 4.91 15.31 32.06
CA LYS A 16 6.18 15.79 31.51
C LYS A 16 7.32 14.88 31.95
N ILE A 17 8.18 14.50 31.01
CA ILE A 17 9.33 13.62 31.23
C ILE A 17 10.56 14.34 30.72
N THR A 18 11.54 14.57 31.59
CA THR A 18 12.85 15.10 31.19
C THR A 18 13.80 13.98 30.79
N TYR A 19 14.82 14.31 29.99
CA TYR A 19 15.81 13.34 29.51
C TYR A 19 17.22 13.94 29.45
N ASP A 20 18.26 13.12 29.60
CA ASP A 20 19.63 13.51 29.23
C ASP A 20 19.88 13.25 27.74
N TYR A 21 19.27 12.18 27.21
CA TYR A 21 19.31 11.81 25.79
C TYR A 21 17.92 11.35 25.33
N LEU A 22 17.50 11.77 24.13
CA LEU A 22 16.25 11.36 23.51
C LEU A 22 16.51 10.62 22.20
N ILE A 23 16.09 9.35 22.12
CA ILE A 23 16.09 8.58 20.88
C ILE A 23 14.67 8.62 20.29
N VAL A 24 14.54 9.19 19.08
CA VAL A 24 13.26 9.28 18.39
C VAL A 24 13.11 8.12 17.40
N ALA A 25 12.18 7.21 17.69
CA ALA A 25 11.86 6.05 16.85
C ALA A 25 10.35 5.92 16.56
N ALA A 26 9.66 7.06 16.36
CA ALA A 26 8.20 7.11 16.21
C ALA A 26 7.66 6.47 14.91
N GLY A 27 8.53 6.11 13.96
CA GLY A 27 8.15 5.46 12.72
C GLY A 27 7.48 6.41 11.71
N ILE A 28 6.56 5.85 10.91
CA ILE A 28 5.81 6.57 9.87
C ILE A 28 4.31 6.43 10.10
N GLU A 29 3.57 7.50 9.88
CA GLU A 29 2.11 7.51 9.98
C GLU A 29 1.45 7.12 8.65
N ILE A 30 0.40 6.30 8.72
CA ILE A 30 -0.41 5.94 7.56
C ILE A 30 -1.66 6.81 7.57
N ASN A 31 -1.84 7.61 6.52
CA ASN A 31 -2.92 8.59 6.47
C ASN A 31 -3.88 8.33 5.31
N PHE A 32 -4.82 7.40 5.52
CA PHE A 32 -5.89 7.11 4.55
C PHE A 32 -6.90 8.27 4.41
N ASN A 33 -7.00 9.17 5.38
CA ASN A 33 -7.92 10.33 5.30
C ASN A 33 -7.59 11.26 4.13
N ARG A 34 -6.36 11.22 3.60
CA ARG A 34 -5.98 11.99 2.40
C ARG A 34 -6.58 11.43 1.12
N ILE A 35 -7.14 10.22 1.15
CA ILE A 35 -7.78 9.59 0.01
C ILE A 35 -9.30 9.67 0.21
N LYS A 36 -9.96 10.47 -0.63
CA LYS A 36 -11.42 10.65 -0.58
C LYS A 36 -12.12 9.30 -0.67
N GLY A 37 -12.94 8.98 0.34
CA GLY A 37 -13.71 7.74 0.41
C GLY A 37 -12.93 6.50 0.86
N ALA A 38 -11.62 6.59 1.12
CA ALA A 38 -10.84 5.39 1.46
C ALA A 38 -11.20 4.78 2.81
N ILE A 39 -11.41 5.59 3.86
CA ILE A 39 -11.81 5.06 5.18
C ILE A 39 -13.15 4.35 5.09
N ASP A 40 -14.13 5.00 4.47
CA ASP A 40 -15.48 4.43 4.27
C ASP A 40 -15.41 3.11 3.50
N ALA A 41 -14.68 3.06 2.39
CA ALA A 41 -14.54 1.83 1.61
C ALA A 41 -13.78 0.72 2.35
N LEU A 42 -12.72 1.06 3.09
CA LEU A 42 -11.97 0.08 3.90
C LEU A 42 -12.78 -0.48 5.07
N ASP A 43 -13.70 0.32 5.62
CA ASP A 43 -14.54 -0.06 6.75
C ASP A 43 -15.81 -0.81 6.31
N ASN A 44 -16.44 -0.37 5.22
CA ASN A 44 -17.77 -0.81 4.80
C ASN A 44 -17.77 -1.68 3.53
N ASP A 45 -16.67 -1.72 2.79
CA ASP A 45 -16.54 -2.56 1.58
C ASP A 45 -15.24 -3.39 1.53
N PRO A 46 -14.98 -4.22 2.56
CA PRO A 46 -13.72 -4.97 2.68
C PRO A 46 -13.56 -6.13 1.69
N GLN A 47 -14.57 -6.39 0.85
CA GLN A 47 -14.49 -7.38 -0.23
C GLN A 47 -13.80 -6.82 -1.48
N HIS A 48 -13.86 -5.51 -1.64
CA HIS A 48 -13.36 -4.79 -2.79
C HIS A 48 -12.13 -3.96 -2.35
N VAL A 49 -12.28 -3.11 -1.33
CA VAL A 49 -11.20 -2.22 -0.91
C VAL A 49 -10.47 -2.77 0.31
N VAL A 50 -9.20 -3.12 0.15
CA VAL A 50 -8.34 -3.65 1.22
C VAL A 50 -6.97 -2.99 1.26
N SER A 51 -6.29 -3.06 2.40
CA SER A 51 -4.92 -2.55 2.56
C SER A 51 -4.07 -3.45 3.45
N ILE A 52 -2.82 -3.67 3.03
CA ILE A 52 -1.82 -4.43 3.79
C ILE A 52 -1.09 -3.61 4.88
N TYR A 53 -1.35 -2.30 4.98
CA TYR A 53 -0.49 -1.38 5.73
C TYR A 53 -0.85 -1.23 7.22
N THR A 54 -2.07 -1.58 7.61
CA THR A 54 -2.54 -1.58 9.00
C THR A 54 -3.03 -2.96 9.41
N ARG A 55 -2.92 -3.28 10.70
CA ARG A 55 -3.41 -4.55 11.25
C ARG A 55 -4.92 -4.74 11.00
N LYS A 56 -5.70 -3.66 11.16
CA LYS A 56 -7.16 -3.65 10.96
C LYS A 56 -7.54 -4.10 9.56
N TYR A 57 -6.94 -3.51 8.52
CA TYR A 57 -7.33 -3.77 7.13
C TYR A 57 -6.64 -4.99 6.52
N ALA A 58 -5.44 -5.34 7.00
CA ALA A 58 -4.70 -6.50 6.49
C ALA A 58 -5.44 -7.82 6.70
N ALA A 59 -6.28 -7.92 7.74
CA ALA A 59 -7.08 -9.11 8.03
C ALA A 59 -8.05 -9.49 6.88
N ASN A 60 -8.50 -8.51 6.09
CA ASN A 60 -9.47 -8.74 5.02
C ASN A 60 -8.81 -9.08 3.67
N VAL A 61 -7.50 -8.81 3.52
CA VAL A 61 -6.80 -8.90 2.22
C VAL A 61 -6.88 -10.30 1.62
N TYR A 62 -6.60 -11.34 2.40
CA TYR A 62 -6.62 -12.72 1.88
C TYR A 62 -8.02 -13.11 1.39
N ASN A 63 -9.05 -12.83 2.19
CA ASN A 63 -10.43 -13.17 1.84
C ASN A 63 -10.90 -12.41 0.59
N ALA A 64 -10.58 -11.12 0.48
CA ALA A 64 -10.91 -10.32 -0.70
C ALA A 64 -10.28 -10.90 -1.97
N LEU A 65 -8.98 -11.19 -1.93
CA LEU A 65 -8.26 -11.77 -3.07
C LEU A 65 -8.71 -13.20 -3.40
N ASN A 66 -8.97 -14.03 -2.39
CA ASN A 66 -9.41 -15.41 -2.60
C ASN A 66 -10.84 -15.49 -3.15
N ASN A 67 -11.70 -14.54 -2.78
CA ASN A 67 -13.08 -14.45 -3.27
C ASN A 67 -13.23 -13.68 -4.58
N PHE A 68 -12.17 -13.04 -5.07
CA PHE A 68 -12.17 -12.41 -6.37
C PHE A 68 -12.47 -13.41 -7.50
N ARG A 69 -13.31 -13.02 -8.47
CA ARG A 69 -13.76 -13.90 -9.56
C ARG A 69 -13.46 -13.39 -10.96
N SER A 70 -13.40 -12.08 -11.16
CA SER A 70 -13.14 -11.46 -12.47
C SER A 70 -13.09 -9.95 -12.33
N GLY A 71 -12.51 -9.27 -13.33
CA GLY A 71 -12.55 -7.80 -13.44
C GLY A 71 -11.18 -7.15 -13.27
N GLN A 72 -11.16 -5.98 -12.64
CA GLN A 72 -9.96 -5.16 -12.48
C GLN A 72 -9.38 -5.31 -11.07
N ALA A 73 -8.21 -5.94 -10.97
CA ALA A 73 -7.43 -5.97 -9.74
C ALA A 73 -6.38 -4.86 -9.78
N ILE A 74 -6.62 -3.76 -9.06
CA ILE A 74 -5.79 -2.56 -9.10
C ILE A 74 -4.99 -2.43 -7.80
N PHE A 75 -3.68 -2.22 -7.94
CA PHE A 75 -2.73 -2.05 -6.85
C PHE A 75 -2.09 -0.67 -6.97
N THR A 76 -1.78 -0.01 -5.84
CA THR A 76 -1.36 1.39 -5.84
C THR A 76 -0.08 1.65 -5.07
N PHE A 77 0.66 2.69 -5.48
CA PHE A 77 1.80 3.23 -4.75
C PHE A 77 1.64 4.76 -4.61
N PRO A 78 1.62 5.30 -3.38
CA PRO A 78 1.33 6.72 -3.16
C PRO A 78 2.51 7.63 -3.51
N ALA A 79 2.21 8.90 -3.79
CA ALA A 79 3.22 9.94 -4.03
C ALA A 79 3.96 10.43 -2.76
N THR A 80 3.87 9.69 -1.65
CA THR A 80 4.51 10.00 -0.38
C THR A 80 5.56 8.96 -0.02
N PRO A 81 6.53 9.28 0.86
CA PRO A 81 7.36 8.26 1.49
C PRO A 81 6.49 7.14 2.12
N ILE A 82 6.97 5.90 2.05
CA ILE A 82 6.25 4.73 2.54
C ILE A 82 7.22 3.74 3.20
N LYS A 83 6.75 3.04 4.24
CA LYS A 83 7.47 1.89 4.78
C LYS A 83 7.48 0.75 3.76
N CYS A 84 8.65 0.17 3.50
CA CYS A 84 8.85 -0.94 2.56
C CYS A 84 8.23 -0.69 1.17
N PRO A 85 8.89 0.07 0.27
CA PRO A 85 8.35 0.40 -1.04
C PRO A 85 8.13 -0.81 -1.98
N GLY A 86 8.68 -1.98 -1.62
CA GLY A 86 8.40 -3.23 -2.33
C GLY A 86 7.09 -3.91 -1.93
N ALA A 87 6.44 -3.53 -0.83
CA ALA A 87 5.24 -4.21 -0.36
C ALA A 87 4.03 -4.10 -1.32
N PRO A 88 3.74 -2.96 -1.97
CA PRO A 88 2.60 -2.84 -2.88
C PRO A 88 2.69 -3.74 -4.11
N GLN A 89 3.90 -3.89 -4.66
CA GLN A 89 4.16 -4.82 -5.76
C GLN A 89 4.18 -6.29 -5.31
N LYS A 90 4.68 -6.58 -4.09
CA LYS A 90 4.68 -7.95 -3.56
C LYS A 90 3.26 -8.50 -3.46
N ILE A 91 2.32 -7.73 -2.88
CA ILE A 91 0.94 -8.19 -2.77
C ILE A 91 0.27 -8.34 -4.14
N MET A 92 0.61 -7.50 -5.11
CA MET A 92 0.16 -7.66 -6.49
C MET A 92 0.62 -8.99 -7.10
N TYR A 93 1.91 -9.34 -7.00
CA TYR A 93 2.41 -10.61 -7.53
C TYR A 93 1.78 -11.82 -6.84
N LEU A 94 1.55 -11.74 -5.51
CA LEU A 94 0.86 -12.78 -4.75
C LEU A 94 -0.61 -12.92 -5.15
N ALA A 95 -1.31 -11.80 -5.38
CA ALA A 95 -2.68 -11.80 -5.87
C ALA A 95 -2.77 -12.41 -7.27
N GLU A 96 -1.87 -12.03 -8.17
CA GLU A 96 -1.82 -12.58 -9.53
C GLU A 96 -1.59 -14.10 -9.53
N ASP A 97 -0.70 -14.58 -8.67
CA ASP A 97 -0.47 -16.02 -8.45
C ASP A 97 -1.72 -16.72 -7.90
N LEU A 98 -2.41 -16.09 -6.94
CA LEU A 98 -3.67 -16.60 -6.39
C LEU A 98 -4.77 -16.66 -7.45
N PHE A 99 -4.87 -15.66 -8.33
CA PHE A 99 -5.84 -15.66 -9.43
C PHE A 99 -5.59 -16.79 -10.43
N ARG A 100 -4.32 -17.17 -10.66
CA ARG A 100 -3.97 -18.37 -11.45
C ARG A 100 -4.43 -19.64 -10.75
N LYS A 101 -4.10 -19.78 -9.46
CA LYS A 101 -4.50 -20.94 -8.64
C LYS A 101 -6.02 -21.12 -8.57
N ASN A 102 -6.76 -20.02 -8.56
CA ASN A 102 -8.22 -20.02 -8.52
C ASN A 102 -8.87 -20.11 -9.91
N ASN A 103 -8.09 -20.22 -11.00
CA ASN A 103 -8.56 -20.29 -12.38
C ASN A 103 -9.43 -19.08 -12.82
N VAL A 104 -9.05 -17.87 -12.37
CA VAL A 104 -9.75 -16.61 -12.72
C VAL A 104 -8.83 -15.59 -13.40
N ARG A 105 -7.54 -15.91 -13.58
CA ARG A 105 -6.55 -14.99 -14.15
C ARG A 105 -6.89 -14.54 -15.57
N ASP A 106 -7.48 -15.41 -16.38
CA ASP A 106 -7.95 -15.14 -17.74
C ASP A 106 -9.05 -14.07 -17.79
N LYS A 107 -9.87 -13.99 -16.74
CA LYS A 107 -10.95 -13.00 -16.57
C LYS A 107 -10.52 -11.77 -15.77
N THR A 108 -9.22 -11.62 -15.52
CA THR A 108 -8.68 -10.60 -14.62
C THR A 108 -7.69 -9.70 -15.35
N THR A 109 -7.84 -8.39 -15.20
CA THR A 109 -6.79 -7.43 -15.52
C THR A 109 -6.09 -7.00 -14.24
N VAL A 110 -4.78 -7.24 -14.15
CA VAL A 110 -3.96 -6.81 -13.02
C VAL A 110 -3.24 -5.51 -13.39
N THR A 111 -3.49 -4.45 -12.63
CA THR A 111 -2.92 -3.12 -12.87
C THR A 111 -2.18 -2.61 -11.65
N TYR A 112 -0.98 -2.06 -11.85
CA TYR A 112 -0.21 -1.36 -10.83
C TYR A 112 -0.07 0.12 -11.18
N ASN A 113 -0.75 0.97 -10.41
CA ASN A 113 -0.69 2.42 -10.54
C ASN A 113 0.32 2.97 -9.53
N THR A 114 1.48 3.39 -10.03
CA THR A 114 2.55 3.93 -9.19
C THR A 114 2.80 5.40 -9.49
N SER A 115 2.99 6.20 -8.43
CA SER A 115 3.45 7.58 -8.56
C SER A 115 4.94 7.68 -8.92
N LEU A 116 5.69 6.58 -8.85
CA LEU A 116 7.11 6.55 -9.22
C LEU A 116 7.30 6.44 -10.74
N PRO A 117 8.42 6.94 -11.29
CA PRO A 117 8.76 6.78 -12.71
C PRO A 117 9.31 5.38 -13.05
N VAL A 118 9.62 4.57 -12.04
CA VAL A 118 10.23 3.24 -12.18
C VAL A 118 9.59 2.25 -11.21
N ILE A 119 9.61 0.96 -11.56
CA ILE A 119 9.04 -0.12 -10.72
C ILE A 119 9.85 -0.39 -9.45
N PHE A 120 11.16 -0.10 -9.49
CA PHE A 120 12.06 -0.25 -8.36
C PHE A 120 13.27 0.69 -8.50
N GLY A 121 13.78 1.20 -7.36
CA GLY A 121 14.86 2.20 -7.37
C GLY A 121 16.23 1.66 -7.76
N VAL A 122 16.44 0.34 -7.73
CA VAL A 122 17.71 -0.30 -8.09
C VAL A 122 17.58 -1.01 -9.43
N LYS A 123 18.38 -0.59 -10.42
CA LYS A 123 18.28 -1.04 -11.83
C LYS A 123 18.29 -2.56 -12.00
N LYS A 124 19.18 -3.27 -11.31
CA LYS A 124 19.29 -4.75 -11.36
C LYS A 124 17.95 -5.42 -11.04
N TYR A 125 17.29 -4.99 -9.97
CA TYR A 125 16.01 -5.57 -9.55
C TYR A 125 14.85 -5.05 -10.39
N ALA A 126 14.90 -3.79 -10.83
CA ALA A 126 13.91 -3.25 -11.75
C ALA A 126 13.84 -4.05 -13.06
N ALA A 127 14.99 -4.44 -13.63
CA ALA A 127 15.06 -5.28 -14.83
C ALA A 127 14.37 -6.63 -14.61
N ALA A 128 14.75 -7.36 -13.56
CA ALA A 128 14.15 -8.65 -13.22
C ALA A 128 12.63 -8.56 -12.95
N LEU A 129 12.18 -7.50 -12.27
CA LEU A 129 10.75 -7.28 -12.02
C LEU A 129 9.99 -6.97 -13.32
N MET A 130 10.59 -6.24 -14.26
CA MET A 130 9.97 -5.97 -15.55
C MET A 130 9.84 -7.23 -16.42
N GLU A 131 10.73 -8.21 -16.30
CA GLU A 131 10.56 -9.53 -16.94
C GLU A 131 9.32 -10.25 -16.39
N ILE A 132 9.17 -10.28 -15.07
CA ILE A 132 8.00 -10.87 -14.40
C ILE A 132 6.70 -10.15 -14.82
N VAL A 133 6.71 -8.83 -14.88
CA VAL A 133 5.55 -8.02 -15.30
C VAL A 133 5.11 -8.38 -16.72
N LYS A 134 6.07 -8.54 -17.64
CA LYS A 134 5.80 -8.94 -19.04
C LYS A 134 5.26 -10.36 -19.10
N GLU A 135 5.92 -11.31 -18.44
CA GLU A 135 5.53 -12.72 -18.40
C GLU A 135 4.11 -12.89 -17.82
N ARG A 136 3.77 -12.07 -16.82
CA ARG A 136 2.49 -12.16 -16.10
C ARG A 136 1.42 -11.21 -16.62
N PHE A 137 1.66 -10.52 -17.74
CA PHE A 137 0.72 -9.56 -18.35
C PHE A 137 0.14 -8.55 -17.34
N VAL A 138 1.00 -8.00 -16.48
CA VAL A 138 0.64 -6.95 -15.52
C VAL A 138 0.76 -5.60 -16.21
N ILE A 139 -0.28 -4.77 -16.10
CA ILE A 139 -0.25 -3.39 -16.61
C ILE A 139 0.40 -2.50 -15.57
N ILE A 140 1.40 -1.70 -15.96
CA ILE A 140 2.04 -0.72 -15.07
C ILE A 140 1.83 0.68 -15.61
N ASN A 141 1.20 1.52 -14.79
CA ASN A 141 1.06 2.95 -15.05
C ASN A 141 2.01 3.70 -14.12
N ILE A 142 3.06 4.29 -14.69
CA ILE A 142 4.02 5.14 -13.97
C ILE A 142 3.56 6.60 -13.91
N ILE A 143 4.09 7.36 -12.94
CA ILE A 143 3.77 8.78 -12.74
C ILE A 143 2.25 9.01 -12.67
N HIS A 144 1.52 8.04 -12.12
CA HIS A 144 0.08 8.16 -11.99
C HIS A 144 -0.25 9.04 -10.77
N LEU A 145 -0.44 10.34 -11.00
CA LEU A 145 -0.69 11.33 -9.92
C LEU A 145 -2.16 11.35 -9.45
N HIS A 146 -3.08 10.76 -10.21
CA HIS A 146 -4.52 10.74 -9.94
C HIS A 146 -5.00 9.50 -9.18
N ILE A 147 -4.16 8.92 -8.31
CA ILE A 147 -4.54 7.74 -7.49
C ILE A 147 -5.76 8.04 -6.60
N TYR A 148 -5.94 9.30 -6.20
CA TYR A 148 -7.07 9.75 -5.37
C TYR A 148 -8.45 9.71 -6.05
N ARG A 149 -8.52 9.43 -7.36
CA ARG A 149 -9.76 9.51 -8.15
C ARG A 149 -10.29 8.15 -8.60
N LEU A 150 -9.52 7.08 -8.45
CA LEU A 150 -9.97 5.71 -8.70
C LEU A 150 -10.62 5.13 -7.43
N VAL A 151 -11.80 5.60 -7.03
CA VAL A 151 -12.60 4.84 -6.04
C VAL A 151 -13.37 3.76 -6.80
N ARG A 152 -12.64 2.74 -7.23
CA ARG A 152 -13.15 1.41 -7.59
C ARG A 152 -11.95 0.47 -7.58
N PHE A 153 -11.68 -0.08 -6.40
CA PHE A 153 -10.60 -1.03 -6.18
C PHE A 153 -11.24 -2.35 -5.85
N VAL A 154 -11.09 -3.30 -6.80
CA VAL A 154 -11.67 -4.66 -6.85
C VAL A 154 -13.18 -4.73 -6.81
#